data_AF-A0A0R3BSU9-F1
#
_entry.id   AF-A0A0R3BSU9-F1
#
_cell.length_a   1.000
_cell.length_b   1.000
_cell.length_c   1.000
_cell.angle_alpha   90.00
_cell.angle_beta   90.00
_cell.angle_gamma   90.00
#
_symmetry.space_group_name_H-M   'P 1'
#
loop_
_entity.id
_entity.type
_entity.pdbx_description
1 polymer ?
#
loop_
_entity_poly.entity_id
_entity_poly.type
_entity_poly.pdbx_seq_one_letter_code
_entity_poly.pdbx_strand_id
1 'polypeptide(L)'
;MLPRAQLRTAFKGFGFYHGAALGSILFADQIAHDAALSAARSLEQMFDPKLGLIPLGQDAEEASAVGTAESSIDSLQATGLLYWASDQLGEQRMEEISNAHMRRVLDIHVRSDNSVIQSSTLDPQTGKVLRTHTHKGYSDVSTWGRAQAWAILYTAHAAMVRPKEPLWREYAVRVLDWWIDHVPTDLVAYWDFDDPAIPNTSRDTAATAIAAAASLRLASALGATAGAKYRDFAERTVAKLVSAYLTPIVPSDERPPGMLTGGCFTRKALARDIDTAHDAELIFGSYFLFEALAILTGLVTMGRI
;
A
#
# COMPACT_ATOMS: atom_id res chain seq x y z
N MET A 1 23.97 10.49 9.25
CA MET A 1 23.07 9.80 10.20
C MET A 1 21.70 9.77 9.56
N LEU A 2 20.97 8.65 9.59
CA LEU A 2 19.63 8.49 8.97
C LEU A 2 18.57 8.50 10.08
N PRO A 3 18.00 9.66 10.48
CA PRO A 3 17.21 9.76 11.71
C PRO A 3 15.98 8.85 11.71
N ARG A 4 15.30 8.73 10.56
CA ARG A 4 14.10 7.90 10.41
C ARG A 4 14.37 6.40 10.46
N ALA A 5 15.60 5.96 10.14
CA ALA A 5 15.94 4.53 10.21
C ALA A 5 15.84 4.01 11.65
N GLN A 6 16.09 4.86 12.64
CA GLN A 6 16.12 4.50 14.06
C GLN A 6 14.77 4.64 14.79
N LEU A 7 13.78 5.31 14.17
CA LEU A 7 12.45 5.47 14.78
C LEU A 7 11.72 4.13 14.85
N ARG A 8 10.99 3.86 15.93
CA ARG A 8 10.16 2.67 16.10
C ARG A 8 8.83 2.85 15.38
N THR A 9 8.87 2.79 14.05
CA THR A 9 7.70 2.85 13.17
C THR A 9 7.76 1.79 12.08
N ALA A 10 6.69 1.02 11.90
CA ALA A 10 6.54 0.13 10.74
C ALA A 10 6.50 0.91 9.41
N PHE A 11 6.13 2.20 9.46
CA PHE A 11 5.97 3.05 8.29
C PHE A 11 7.27 3.55 7.66
N LYS A 12 8.42 3.20 8.25
CA LYS A 12 9.71 3.50 7.61
C LYS A 12 9.86 2.75 6.28
N GLY A 13 9.13 1.65 6.08
CA GLY A 13 9.11 0.92 4.81
C GLY A 13 8.82 1.80 3.59
N PHE A 14 7.96 2.82 3.72
CA PHE A 14 7.53 3.68 2.63
C PHE A 14 8.73 4.44 2.06
N GLY A 15 9.48 5.12 2.93
CA GLY A 15 10.64 5.90 2.52
C GLY A 15 11.83 5.03 2.12
N PHE A 16 12.11 3.97 2.88
CA PHE A 16 13.31 3.16 2.65
C PHE A 16 13.16 2.15 1.52
N TYR A 17 11.96 1.65 1.23
CA TYR A 17 11.73 0.83 0.04
C TYR A 17 11.62 1.71 -1.21
N HIS A 18 10.63 2.60 -1.26
CA HIS A 18 10.32 3.39 -2.47
C HIS A 18 11.33 4.52 -2.75
N GLY A 19 12.17 4.88 -1.79
CA GLY A 19 13.30 5.78 -1.99
C GLY A 19 14.63 5.05 -2.09
N ALA A 20 15.08 4.47 -0.97
CA ALA A 20 16.45 3.97 -0.86
C ALA A 20 16.68 2.63 -1.59
N ALA A 21 15.83 1.62 -1.37
CA ALA A 21 15.97 0.33 -2.05
C ALA A 21 15.80 0.46 -3.56
N LEU A 22 14.84 1.28 -4.02
CA LEU A 22 14.70 1.59 -5.45
C LEU A 22 15.92 2.34 -6.02
N GLY A 23 16.52 3.26 -5.26
CA GLY A 23 17.78 3.90 -5.65
C GLY A 23 18.91 2.88 -5.89
N SER A 24 19.01 1.87 -5.01
CA SER A 24 19.93 0.75 -5.19
C SER A 24 19.56 -0.13 -6.39
N ILE A 25 18.28 -0.49 -6.54
CA ILE A 25 17.80 -1.36 -7.64
C ILE A 25 18.01 -0.72 -9.01
N LEU A 26 17.72 0.58 -9.15
CA LEU A 26 17.73 1.28 -10.43
C LEU A 26 19.10 1.83 -10.80
N PHE A 27 19.91 2.23 -9.82
CA PHE A 27 21.14 2.99 -10.06
C PHE A 27 22.38 2.39 -9.42
N ALA A 28 22.26 1.25 -8.72
CA ALA A 28 23.34 0.66 -7.92
C ALA A 28 23.96 1.66 -6.92
N ASP A 29 23.16 2.59 -6.40
CA ASP A 29 23.62 3.60 -5.45
C ASP A 29 23.93 2.96 -4.09
N GLN A 30 25.19 3.04 -3.67
CA GLN A 30 25.67 2.42 -2.43
C GLN A 30 25.14 3.12 -1.17
N ILE A 31 24.95 4.44 -1.20
CA ILE A 31 24.42 5.19 -0.06
C ILE A 31 22.95 4.79 0.16
N ALA A 32 22.19 4.66 -0.92
CA ALA A 32 20.81 4.21 -0.90
C ALA A 32 20.71 2.74 -0.45
N HIS A 33 21.59 1.88 -0.94
CA HIS A 33 21.71 0.49 -0.51
C HIS A 33 21.92 0.38 1.01
N ASP A 34 22.93 1.06 1.55
CA ASP A 34 23.28 0.99 2.97
C ASP A 34 22.17 1.59 3.85
N ALA A 35 21.51 2.64 3.36
CA ALA A 35 20.35 3.24 4.03
C ALA A 35 19.17 2.27 4.12
N ALA A 36 18.85 1.57 3.03
CA ALA A 36 17.78 0.59 2.99
C ALA A 36 18.07 -0.62 3.91
N LEU A 37 19.31 -1.14 3.91
CA LEU A 37 19.71 -2.22 4.82
C LEU A 37 19.67 -1.81 6.29
N SER A 38 20.08 -0.58 6.61
CA SER A 38 19.99 -0.04 7.98
C SER A 38 18.54 -0.02 8.48
N ALA A 39 17.61 0.43 7.64
CA ALA A 39 16.19 0.42 7.96
C ALA A 39 15.59 -0.99 8.04
N ALA A 40 16.00 -1.91 7.16
CA ALA A 40 15.57 -3.31 7.18
C ALA A 40 15.97 -4.02 8.48
N ARG A 41 17.22 -3.84 8.93
CA ARG A 41 17.69 -4.37 10.23
C ARG A 41 16.90 -3.79 11.41
N SER A 42 16.51 -2.53 11.33
CA SER A 42 15.66 -1.92 12.35
C SER A 42 14.23 -2.49 12.34
N LEU A 43 13.64 -2.76 11.17
CA LEU A 43 12.33 -3.43 11.08
C LEU A 43 12.37 -4.87 11.61
N GLU A 44 13.43 -5.61 11.30
CA GLU A 44 13.66 -6.96 11.83
C GLU A 44 13.63 -6.96 13.37
N GLN A 45 14.30 -5.99 14.02
CA GLN A 45 14.31 -5.87 15.48
C GLN A 45 12.94 -5.52 16.08
N MET A 46 12.03 -4.96 15.28
CA MET A 46 10.68 -4.62 15.74
C MET A 46 9.72 -5.82 15.67
N PHE A 47 10.08 -6.92 15.00
CA PHE A 47 9.21 -8.09 14.93
C PHE A 47 8.95 -8.66 16.32
N ASP A 48 7.68 -8.74 16.71
CA ASP A 48 7.26 -9.34 17.96
C ASP A 48 6.74 -10.76 17.71
N PRO A 49 7.46 -11.81 18.17
CA PRO A 49 7.04 -13.19 17.96
C PRO A 49 5.76 -13.58 18.71
N LYS A 50 5.36 -12.86 19.77
CA LYS A 50 4.09 -13.10 20.46
C LYS A 50 2.91 -12.57 19.65
N LEU A 51 3.09 -11.43 18.98
CA LEU A 51 2.08 -10.87 18.09
C LEU A 51 2.05 -11.57 16.73
N GLY A 52 3.21 -12.10 16.31
CA GLY A 52 3.43 -12.69 14.99
C GLY A 52 3.58 -11.65 13.89
N LEU A 53 3.86 -10.39 14.25
CA LEU A 53 3.95 -9.27 13.31
C LEU A 53 4.92 -8.18 13.80
N ILE A 54 5.22 -7.21 12.93
CA ILE A 54 5.87 -5.94 13.25
C ILE A 54 4.77 -4.94 13.64
N PRO A 55 4.66 -4.52 14.92
CA PRO A 55 3.66 -3.56 15.34
C PRO A 55 3.95 -2.17 14.75
N LEU A 56 2.94 -1.30 14.74
CA LEU A 56 3.09 0.07 14.24
C LEU A 56 4.23 0.79 14.95
N GLY A 57 4.39 0.59 16.25
CA GLY A 57 5.46 1.18 17.04
C GLY A 57 5.11 2.55 17.62
N GLN A 58 5.94 3.04 18.55
CA GLN A 58 5.67 4.25 19.33
C GLN A 58 5.88 5.54 18.54
N ASP A 59 6.70 5.49 17.49
CA ASP A 59 7.03 6.64 16.65
C ASP A 59 6.20 6.66 15.35
N ALA A 60 5.14 5.86 15.27
CA ALA A 60 4.27 5.79 14.11
C ALA A 60 3.50 7.11 13.90
N GLU A 61 3.40 7.51 12.65
CA GLU A 61 2.85 8.80 12.23
C GLU A 61 1.31 8.80 12.16
N GLU A 62 0.63 8.23 13.16
CA GLU A 62 -0.84 8.28 13.29
C GLU A 62 -1.31 9.18 14.43
N ALA A 63 -2.51 9.73 14.27
CA ALA A 63 -3.17 10.56 15.29
C ALA A 63 -3.53 9.77 16.56
N SER A 64 -3.91 8.51 16.38
CA SER A 64 -4.34 7.58 17.42
C SER A 64 -4.04 6.15 16.98
N ALA A 65 -4.01 5.19 17.91
CA ALA A 65 -3.64 3.79 17.64
C ALA A 65 -2.18 3.61 17.18
N VAL A 66 -1.25 4.19 17.94
CA VAL A 66 0.19 3.91 17.86
C VAL A 66 0.62 3.01 19.01
N GLY A 67 1.71 2.27 18.86
CA GLY A 67 2.28 1.50 19.96
C GLY A 67 2.70 0.08 19.60
N THR A 68 3.10 -0.66 20.64
CA THR A 68 3.74 -1.97 20.50
C THR A 68 2.76 -3.13 20.29
N ALA A 69 1.45 -2.87 20.31
CA ALA A 69 0.41 -3.88 20.10
C ALA A 69 -0.69 -3.40 19.13
N GLU A 70 -0.39 -2.36 18.35
CA GLU A 70 -1.27 -1.87 17.28
C GLU A 70 -0.71 -2.35 15.94
N SER A 71 -1.58 -2.72 15.01
CA SER A 71 -1.22 -3.05 13.64
C SER A 71 -2.19 -2.40 12.64
N SER A 72 -1.72 -2.23 11.41
CA SER A 72 -2.51 -1.72 10.29
C SER A 72 -2.15 -2.47 9.02
N ILE A 73 -3.07 -2.58 8.08
CA ILE A 73 -2.77 -3.11 6.73
C ILE A 73 -1.63 -2.32 6.07
N ASP A 74 -1.53 -1.01 6.34
CA ASP A 74 -0.46 -0.10 5.89
C ASP A 74 0.94 -0.60 6.30
N SER A 75 1.06 -1.40 7.37
CA SER A 75 2.34 -1.98 7.82
C SER A 75 2.88 -3.06 6.88
N LEU A 76 2.09 -3.55 5.91
CA LEU A 76 2.55 -4.49 4.90
C LEU A 76 3.71 -3.93 4.04
N GLN A 77 3.87 -2.61 3.98
CA GLN A 77 5.04 -1.97 3.35
C GLN A 77 6.39 -2.47 3.86
N ALA A 78 6.46 -2.95 5.12
CA ALA A 78 7.68 -3.49 5.69
C ALA A 78 8.15 -4.73 4.92
N THR A 79 7.22 -5.48 4.32
CA THR A 79 7.50 -6.75 3.63
C THR A 79 8.40 -6.57 2.42
N GLY A 80 8.14 -5.56 1.57
CA GLY A 80 8.94 -5.30 0.38
C GLY A 80 10.40 -5.00 0.72
N LEU A 81 10.63 -4.20 1.76
CA LEU A 81 11.98 -3.87 2.22
C LEU A 81 12.69 -5.09 2.81
N LEU A 82 12.00 -5.92 3.61
CA LEU A 82 12.57 -7.12 4.20
C LEU A 82 12.87 -8.21 3.16
N TYR A 83 12.00 -8.42 2.17
CA TYR A 83 12.30 -9.30 1.04
C TYR A 83 13.52 -8.82 0.28
N TRP A 84 13.58 -7.53 -0.07
CA TRP A 84 14.75 -6.96 -0.75
C TRP A 84 16.03 -7.15 0.06
N ALA A 85 16.02 -6.85 1.36
CA ALA A 85 17.20 -6.98 2.21
C ALA A 85 17.64 -8.45 2.39
N SER A 86 16.69 -9.38 2.53
CA SER A 86 16.98 -10.82 2.54
C SER A 86 17.74 -11.25 1.27
N ASP A 87 17.29 -10.77 0.11
CA ASP A 87 17.91 -11.09 -1.17
C ASP A 87 19.30 -10.44 -1.32
N GLN A 88 19.52 -9.23 -0.79
CA GLN A 88 20.83 -8.58 -0.80
C GLN A 88 21.86 -9.26 0.11
N LEU A 89 21.41 -9.73 1.28
CA LEU A 89 22.28 -10.32 2.29
C LEU A 89 22.49 -11.83 2.08
N GLY A 90 21.60 -12.49 1.33
CA GLY A 90 21.57 -13.95 1.23
C GLY A 90 21.16 -14.62 2.54
N GLU A 91 20.39 -13.91 3.38
CA GLU A 91 19.98 -14.37 4.72
C GLU A 91 18.46 -14.61 4.76
N GLN A 92 18.05 -15.76 5.27
CA GLN A 92 16.63 -16.18 5.27
C GLN A 92 15.79 -15.48 6.35
N ARG A 93 16.43 -14.96 7.41
CA ARG A 93 15.74 -14.44 8.59
C ARG A 93 14.74 -13.32 8.29
N MET A 94 15.14 -12.34 7.45
CA MET A 94 14.27 -11.23 7.07
C MET A 94 13.09 -11.69 6.20
N GLU A 95 13.27 -12.72 5.38
CA GLU A 95 12.19 -13.32 4.61
C GLU A 95 11.20 -14.07 5.51
N GLU A 96 11.67 -14.82 6.51
CA GLU A 96 10.80 -15.48 7.50
C GLU A 96 9.94 -14.46 8.26
N ILE A 97 10.55 -13.35 8.70
CA ILE A 97 9.83 -12.26 9.37
C ILE A 97 8.83 -11.61 8.42
N SER A 98 9.22 -11.35 7.17
CA SER A 98 8.33 -10.78 6.15
C SER A 98 7.10 -11.67 5.92
N ASN A 99 7.32 -12.98 5.76
CA ASN A 99 6.25 -13.95 5.56
C ASN A 99 5.32 -14.05 6.79
N ALA A 100 5.89 -14.08 8.00
CA ALA A 100 5.13 -14.14 9.24
C ALA A 100 4.27 -12.87 9.45
N HIS A 101 4.88 -11.69 9.30
CA HIS A 101 4.22 -10.40 9.40
C HIS A 101 3.08 -10.28 8.37
N MET A 102 3.37 -10.59 7.12
CA MET A 102 2.40 -10.52 6.04
C MET A 102 1.19 -11.43 6.29
N ARG A 103 1.45 -12.70 6.64
CA ARG A 103 0.38 -13.66 6.95
C ARG A 103 -0.48 -13.15 8.09
N ARG A 104 0.13 -12.74 9.20
CA ARG A 104 -0.59 -12.29 10.39
C ARG A 104 -1.43 -11.05 10.11
N VAL A 105 -0.88 -10.06 9.42
CA VAL A 105 -1.59 -8.84 9.06
C VAL A 105 -2.77 -9.16 8.12
N LEU A 106 -2.58 -9.99 7.09
CA LEU A 106 -3.66 -10.37 6.18
C LEU A 106 -4.76 -11.17 6.89
N ASP A 107 -4.40 -12.13 7.76
CA ASP A 107 -5.37 -12.93 8.52
C ASP A 107 -6.25 -12.08 9.46
N ILE A 108 -5.72 -10.95 9.97
CA ILE A 108 -6.48 -10.03 10.82
C ILE A 108 -7.35 -9.09 9.97
N HIS A 109 -6.81 -8.56 8.88
CA HIS A 109 -7.37 -7.38 8.21
C HIS A 109 -8.19 -7.71 6.95
N VAL A 110 -7.96 -8.85 6.29
CA VAL A 110 -8.78 -9.29 5.15
C VAL A 110 -10.00 -10.03 5.68
N ARG A 111 -11.19 -9.46 5.44
CA ARG A 111 -12.46 -10.05 5.85
C ARG A 111 -12.84 -11.24 4.97
N SER A 112 -13.88 -11.97 5.38
CA SER A 112 -14.39 -13.14 4.65
C SER A 112 -14.92 -12.82 3.25
N ASP A 113 -15.40 -11.59 3.04
CA ASP A 113 -15.85 -11.09 1.75
C ASP A 113 -14.72 -10.49 0.89
N ASN A 114 -13.47 -10.55 1.37
CA ASN A 114 -12.26 -9.99 0.77
C ASN A 114 -12.15 -8.45 0.82
N SER A 115 -13.07 -7.76 1.50
CA SER A 115 -12.87 -6.37 1.91
C SER A 115 -11.82 -6.27 3.02
N VAL A 116 -11.23 -5.11 3.23
CA VAL A 116 -10.11 -4.92 4.16
C VAL A 116 -10.46 -3.89 5.25
N ILE A 117 -10.35 -4.31 6.51
CA ILE A 117 -10.36 -3.38 7.66
C ILE A 117 -8.96 -2.80 7.85
N GLN A 118 -8.88 -1.53 8.25
CA GLN A 118 -7.60 -0.82 8.29
C GLN A 118 -6.69 -1.27 9.44
N SER A 119 -7.19 -1.27 10.68
CA SER A 119 -6.34 -1.36 11.87
C SER A 119 -6.88 -2.34 12.91
N SER A 120 -6.01 -2.78 13.82
CA SER A 120 -6.37 -3.64 14.94
C SER A 120 -5.51 -3.41 16.16
N THR A 121 -6.12 -3.59 17.34
CA THR A 121 -5.43 -3.63 18.63
C THR A 121 -5.31 -5.08 19.07
N LEU A 122 -4.10 -5.50 19.46
CA LEU A 122 -3.79 -6.84 19.93
C LEU A 122 -3.52 -6.86 21.44
N ASP A 123 -3.71 -8.02 22.05
CA ASP A 123 -3.23 -8.28 23.41
C ASP A 123 -1.70 -8.48 23.39
N PRO A 124 -0.92 -7.66 24.11
CA PRO A 124 0.55 -7.70 24.05
C PRO A 124 1.18 -8.97 24.64
N GLN A 125 0.43 -9.76 25.41
CA GLN A 125 0.94 -11.00 26.00
C GLN A 125 0.60 -12.22 25.17
N THR A 126 -0.58 -12.22 24.53
CA THR A 126 -1.14 -13.40 23.84
C THR A 126 -1.22 -13.25 22.33
N GLY A 127 -1.07 -12.03 21.79
CA GLY A 127 -1.23 -11.74 20.37
C GLY A 127 -2.68 -11.81 19.87
N LYS A 128 -3.66 -12.05 20.74
CA LYS A 128 -5.09 -12.11 20.36
C LYS A 128 -5.59 -10.76 19.87
N VAL A 129 -6.45 -10.77 18.86
CA VAL A 129 -7.12 -9.55 18.39
C VAL A 129 -8.14 -9.13 19.44
N LEU A 130 -7.97 -7.95 20.01
CA LEU A 130 -8.91 -7.35 20.96
C LEU A 130 -10.01 -6.60 20.23
N ARG A 131 -9.65 -5.89 19.16
CA ARG A 131 -10.59 -5.19 18.27
C ARG A 131 -9.96 -4.92 16.91
N THR A 132 -10.81 -4.79 15.89
CA THR A 132 -10.49 -4.19 14.60
C THR A 132 -11.24 -2.86 14.48
N HIS A 133 -10.64 -1.86 13.84
CA HIS A 133 -11.20 -0.52 13.73
C HIS A 133 -10.54 0.23 12.57
N THR A 134 -10.95 1.48 12.35
CA THR A 134 -10.28 2.35 11.39
C THR A 134 -10.05 3.74 11.95
N HIS A 135 -8.84 4.27 11.76
CA HIS A 135 -8.49 5.64 12.12
C HIS A 135 -8.70 6.61 10.94
N LYS A 136 -8.80 6.11 9.70
CA LYS A 136 -9.02 6.94 8.49
C LYS A 136 -10.33 6.67 7.76
N GLY A 137 -10.91 5.48 7.83
CA GLY A 137 -12.16 5.13 7.17
C GLY A 137 -13.40 5.70 7.84
N TYR A 138 -14.52 5.60 7.13
CA TYR A 138 -15.83 6.12 7.52
C TYR A 138 -16.29 5.53 8.86
N SER A 139 -16.26 4.20 9.02
CA SER A 139 -16.67 3.50 10.24
C SER A 139 -15.82 2.26 10.51
N ASP A 140 -15.87 1.71 11.73
CA ASP A 140 -15.07 0.53 12.10
C ASP A 140 -15.45 -0.75 11.34
N VAL A 141 -16.52 -0.70 10.55
CA VAL A 141 -16.97 -1.79 9.67
C VAL A 141 -16.89 -1.43 8.19
N SER A 142 -16.52 -0.20 7.84
CA SER A 142 -16.41 0.23 6.45
C SER A 142 -15.11 -0.22 5.78
N THR A 143 -15.03 -0.04 4.47
CA THR A 143 -13.88 -0.35 3.65
C THR A 143 -13.28 0.94 3.09
N TRP A 144 -12.31 1.46 3.82
CA TRP A 144 -11.50 2.59 3.36
C TRP A 144 -10.72 2.18 2.11
N GLY A 145 -10.88 2.94 1.02
CA GLY A 145 -10.34 2.56 -0.29
C GLY A 145 -8.83 2.31 -0.25
N ARG A 146 -8.07 3.12 0.48
CA ARG A 146 -6.62 2.95 0.56
C ARG A 146 -6.19 1.71 1.37
N ALA A 147 -6.97 1.27 2.36
CA ALA A 147 -6.68 0.02 3.06
C ALA A 147 -6.77 -1.17 2.10
N GLN A 148 -7.83 -1.22 1.28
CA GLN A 148 -7.96 -2.21 0.22
C GLN A 148 -6.77 -2.12 -0.75
N ALA A 149 -6.44 -0.92 -1.21
CA ALA A 149 -5.36 -0.69 -2.16
C ALA A 149 -3.98 -1.13 -1.62
N TRP A 150 -3.69 -0.92 -0.34
CA TRP A 150 -2.45 -1.42 0.29
C TRP A 150 -2.39 -2.94 0.35
N ALA A 151 -3.49 -3.61 0.68
CA ALA A 151 -3.55 -5.06 0.63
C ALA A 151 -3.25 -5.56 -0.79
N ILE A 152 -3.87 -4.97 -1.82
CA ILE A 152 -3.63 -5.31 -3.23
C ILE A 152 -2.15 -5.11 -3.58
N LEU A 153 -1.58 -3.93 -3.27
CA LEU A 153 -0.20 -3.59 -3.63
C LEU A 153 0.80 -4.59 -3.07
N TYR A 154 0.76 -4.82 -1.76
CA TYR A 154 1.80 -5.61 -1.12
C TYR A 154 1.62 -7.12 -1.33
N THR A 155 0.39 -7.60 -1.52
CA THR A 155 0.14 -8.99 -1.95
C THR A 155 0.58 -9.24 -3.39
N ALA A 156 0.26 -8.33 -4.32
CA ALA A 156 0.73 -8.42 -5.70
C ALA A 156 2.26 -8.31 -5.79
N HIS A 157 2.87 -7.43 -4.99
CA HIS A 157 4.32 -7.32 -4.90
C HIS A 157 4.96 -8.63 -4.39
N ALA A 158 4.46 -9.18 -3.29
CA ALA A 158 4.97 -10.45 -2.74
C ALA A 158 4.77 -11.63 -3.71
N ALA A 159 3.64 -11.71 -4.41
CA ALA A 159 3.39 -12.73 -5.43
C ALA A 159 4.40 -12.69 -6.58
N MET A 160 4.91 -11.50 -6.89
CA MET A 160 5.92 -11.28 -7.92
C MET A 160 7.34 -11.61 -7.43
N VAL A 161 7.73 -11.16 -6.23
CA VAL A 161 9.10 -11.36 -5.71
C VAL A 161 9.30 -12.70 -5.01
N ARG A 162 8.23 -13.42 -4.66
CA ARG A 162 8.22 -14.76 -4.09
C ARG A 162 7.22 -15.68 -4.84
N PRO A 163 7.44 -15.97 -6.14
CA PRO A 163 6.48 -16.70 -6.97
C PRO A 163 6.25 -18.17 -6.56
N LYS A 164 7.11 -18.71 -5.68
CA LYS A 164 7.00 -20.06 -5.11
C LYS A 164 6.09 -20.13 -3.88
N GLU A 165 5.66 -18.99 -3.33
CA GLU A 165 4.69 -18.91 -2.23
C GLU A 165 3.30 -18.58 -2.81
N PRO A 166 2.45 -19.60 -3.07
CA PRO A 166 1.16 -19.39 -3.72
C PRO A 166 0.20 -18.53 -2.89
N LEU A 167 0.35 -18.51 -1.56
CA LEU A 167 -0.54 -17.78 -0.65
C LEU A 167 -0.63 -16.28 -0.99
N TRP A 168 0.49 -15.67 -1.41
CA TRP A 168 0.51 -14.25 -1.76
C TRP A 168 -0.27 -13.95 -3.04
N ARG A 169 -0.19 -14.85 -4.03
CA ARG A 169 -0.98 -14.75 -5.25
C ARG A 169 -2.47 -14.92 -4.96
N GLU A 170 -2.83 -15.87 -4.10
CA GLU A 170 -4.23 -16.10 -3.71
C GLU A 170 -4.82 -14.88 -3.02
N TYR A 171 -4.12 -14.29 -2.06
CA TYR A 171 -4.55 -13.05 -1.43
C TYR A 171 -4.66 -11.91 -2.44
N ALA A 172 -3.67 -11.71 -3.31
CA ALA A 172 -3.67 -10.65 -4.32
C ALA A 172 -4.87 -10.74 -5.27
N VAL A 173 -5.18 -11.94 -5.76
CA VAL A 173 -6.36 -12.19 -6.60
C VAL A 173 -7.64 -11.84 -5.85
N ARG A 174 -7.80 -12.32 -4.61
CA ARG A 174 -9.01 -12.11 -3.80
C ARG A 174 -9.29 -10.62 -3.54
N VAL A 175 -8.28 -9.88 -3.06
CA VAL A 175 -8.46 -8.47 -2.69
C VAL A 175 -8.58 -7.55 -3.91
N LEU A 176 -7.96 -7.92 -5.04
CA LEU A 176 -8.11 -7.17 -6.29
C LEU A 176 -9.42 -7.48 -7.02
N ASP A 177 -9.87 -8.72 -7.04
CA ASP A 177 -11.18 -9.07 -7.62
C ASP A 177 -12.30 -8.35 -6.86
N TRP A 178 -12.23 -8.28 -5.53
CA TRP A 178 -13.14 -7.45 -4.74
C TRP A 178 -13.13 -5.99 -5.19
N TRP A 179 -11.94 -5.39 -5.39
CA TRP A 179 -11.85 -4.00 -5.85
C TRP A 179 -12.51 -3.80 -7.22
N ILE A 180 -12.24 -4.70 -8.18
CA ILE A 180 -12.79 -4.64 -9.54
C ILE A 180 -14.32 -4.75 -9.52
N ASP A 181 -14.87 -5.59 -8.63
CA ASP A 181 -16.31 -5.79 -8.51
C ASP A 181 -17.04 -4.60 -7.84
N HIS A 182 -16.33 -3.78 -7.04
CA HIS A 182 -16.94 -2.71 -6.23
C HIS A 182 -16.58 -1.30 -6.71
N VAL A 183 -15.51 -1.12 -7.50
CA VAL A 183 -15.13 0.20 -8.03
C VAL A 183 -16.24 0.74 -8.95
N PRO A 184 -16.56 2.05 -8.88
CA PRO A 184 -17.59 2.63 -9.74
C PRO A 184 -17.28 2.41 -11.23
N THR A 185 -18.30 2.53 -12.10
CA THR A 185 -18.16 2.27 -13.54
C THR A 185 -17.16 3.20 -14.24
N ASP A 186 -16.86 4.34 -13.64
CA ASP A 186 -15.83 5.26 -14.10
C ASP A 186 -14.42 4.89 -13.62
N LEU A 187 -14.24 3.75 -12.95
CA LEU A 187 -12.98 3.16 -12.49
C LEU A 187 -12.21 3.95 -11.43
N VAL A 188 -12.79 5.01 -10.86
CA VAL A 188 -12.15 5.80 -9.81
C VAL A 188 -12.86 5.58 -8.48
N ALA A 189 -12.18 5.02 -7.49
CA ALA A 189 -12.82 4.69 -6.22
C ALA A 189 -13.27 5.93 -5.44
N TYR A 190 -14.32 5.76 -4.65
CA TYR A 190 -14.61 6.67 -3.54
C TYR A 190 -13.54 6.50 -2.46
N TRP A 191 -13.39 7.50 -1.59
CA TRP A 191 -12.45 7.45 -0.47
C TRP A 191 -12.73 6.30 0.49
N ASP A 192 -14.01 5.96 0.68
CA ASP A 192 -14.51 4.81 1.42
C ASP A 192 -15.69 4.22 0.63
N PHE A 193 -15.72 2.89 0.49
CA PHE A 193 -16.75 2.20 -0.31
C PHE A 193 -18.12 2.15 0.37
N ASP A 194 -18.19 2.41 1.68
CA ASP A 194 -19.42 2.35 2.47
C ASP A 194 -19.90 3.74 2.94
N ASP A 195 -19.35 4.83 2.40
CA ASP A 195 -19.80 6.17 2.74
C ASP A 195 -21.27 6.38 2.28
N PRO A 196 -22.22 6.65 3.18
CA PRO A 196 -23.63 6.80 2.84
C PRO A 196 -23.92 8.04 1.97
N ALA A 197 -22.96 8.95 1.83
CA ALA A 197 -23.08 10.09 0.94
C ALA A 197 -22.81 9.73 -0.54
N ILE A 198 -22.39 8.51 -0.88
CA ILE A 198 -22.23 8.07 -2.28
C ILE A 198 -23.54 8.29 -3.07
N PRO A 199 -23.49 8.89 -4.29
CA PRO A 199 -22.30 9.28 -5.05
C PRO A 199 -21.75 10.69 -4.74
N ASN A 200 -22.37 11.43 -3.83
CA ASN A 200 -22.03 12.81 -3.44
C ASN A 200 -20.96 12.88 -2.34
N THR A 201 -19.88 12.11 -2.48
CA THR A 201 -18.72 12.12 -1.57
C THR A 201 -17.40 12.19 -2.34
N SER A 202 -16.28 12.30 -1.62
CA SER A 202 -14.95 12.41 -2.23
C SER A 202 -14.55 11.13 -2.96
N ARG A 203 -13.88 11.31 -4.09
CA ARG A 203 -13.06 10.27 -4.71
C ARG A 203 -11.72 10.14 -3.99
N ASP A 204 -11.01 9.06 -4.30
CA ASP A 204 -9.62 8.89 -3.89
C ASP A 204 -8.79 8.33 -5.05
N THR A 205 -8.26 9.27 -5.83
CA THR A 205 -7.37 8.97 -6.96
C THR A 205 -6.08 8.31 -6.53
N ALA A 206 -5.61 8.53 -5.29
CA ALA A 206 -4.42 7.87 -4.79
C ALA A 206 -4.66 6.38 -4.52
N ALA A 207 -5.76 6.03 -3.86
CA ALA A 207 -6.16 4.62 -3.71
C ALA A 207 -6.33 3.94 -5.08
N THR A 208 -6.92 4.65 -6.04
CA THR A 208 -7.10 4.16 -7.42
C THR A 208 -5.77 3.94 -8.14
N ALA A 209 -4.82 4.88 -8.03
CA ALA A 209 -3.50 4.76 -8.64
C ALA A 209 -2.70 3.57 -8.06
N ILE A 210 -2.78 3.37 -6.74
CA ILE A 210 -2.18 2.23 -6.05
C ILE A 210 -2.76 0.91 -6.59
N ALA A 211 -4.08 0.79 -6.67
CA ALA A 211 -4.74 -0.42 -7.18
C ALA A 211 -4.38 -0.70 -8.65
N ALA A 212 -4.29 0.33 -9.49
CA ALA A 212 -3.88 0.19 -10.88
C ALA A 212 -2.43 -0.28 -11.03
N ALA A 213 -1.49 0.33 -10.28
CA ALA A 213 -0.08 -0.07 -10.28
C ALA A 213 0.09 -1.51 -9.77
N ALA A 214 -0.67 -1.90 -8.74
CA ALA A 214 -0.66 -3.25 -8.21
C ALA A 214 -1.29 -4.28 -9.17
N SER A 215 -2.29 -3.88 -9.94
CA SER A 215 -2.92 -4.71 -10.98
C SER A 215 -1.93 -5.08 -12.08
N LEU A 216 -1.04 -4.15 -12.47
CA LEU A 216 0.05 -4.45 -13.41
C LEU A 216 1.04 -5.48 -12.84
N ARG A 217 1.39 -5.36 -11.55
CA ARG A 217 2.26 -6.34 -10.87
C ARG A 217 1.62 -7.72 -10.83
N LEU A 218 0.35 -7.82 -10.45
CA LEU A 218 -0.35 -9.10 -10.42
C LEU A 218 -0.49 -9.69 -11.82
N ALA A 219 -0.80 -8.86 -12.83
CA ALA A 219 -0.85 -9.31 -14.22
C ALA A 219 0.46 -9.96 -14.67
N SER A 220 1.60 -9.35 -14.32
CA SER A 220 2.92 -9.93 -14.59
C SER A 220 3.15 -11.24 -13.85
N ALA A 221 2.83 -11.29 -12.54
CA ALA A 221 3.00 -12.48 -11.72
C ALA A 221 2.13 -13.68 -12.14
N LEU A 222 1.03 -13.42 -12.87
CA LEU A 222 0.11 -14.42 -13.43
C LEU A 222 0.42 -14.80 -14.89
N GLY A 223 1.29 -14.04 -15.56
CA GLY A 223 1.60 -14.21 -16.97
C GLY A 223 0.48 -13.75 -17.92
N ALA A 224 0.77 -13.77 -19.23
CA ALA A 224 -0.04 -13.09 -20.25
C ALA A 224 -1.52 -13.54 -20.28
N THR A 225 -1.82 -14.82 -20.08
CA THR A 225 -3.19 -15.35 -20.16
C THR A 225 -3.99 -15.06 -18.90
N ALA A 226 -3.52 -15.52 -17.73
CA ALA A 226 -4.26 -15.34 -16.48
C ALA A 226 -4.21 -13.89 -15.97
N GLY A 227 -3.17 -13.14 -16.33
CA GLY A 227 -2.99 -11.73 -16.00
C GLY A 227 -3.76 -10.75 -16.88
N ALA A 228 -4.32 -11.19 -18.02
CA ALA A 228 -4.93 -10.31 -19.02
C ALA A 228 -6.01 -9.39 -18.43
N LYS A 229 -6.91 -9.93 -17.59
CA LYS A 229 -7.99 -9.15 -16.97
C LYS A 229 -7.47 -8.01 -16.08
N TYR A 230 -6.39 -8.27 -15.35
CA TYR A 230 -5.78 -7.29 -14.44
C TYR A 230 -5.01 -6.23 -15.20
N ARG A 231 -4.36 -6.61 -16.32
CA ARG A 231 -3.69 -5.66 -17.21
C ARG A 231 -4.70 -4.72 -17.88
N ASP A 232 -5.81 -5.25 -18.42
CA ASP A 232 -6.90 -4.45 -19.00
C ASP A 232 -7.47 -3.45 -17.99
N PHE A 233 -7.79 -3.94 -16.79
CA PHE A 233 -8.27 -3.09 -15.70
C PHE A 233 -7.28 -1.95 -15.38
N ALA A 234 -5.99 -2.27 -15.27
CA ALA A 234 -4.97 -1.27 -14.98
C ALA A 234 -4.84 -0.22 -16.09
N GLU A 235 -4.78 -0.63 -17.36
CA GLU A 235 -4.64 0.28 -18.50
C GLU A 235 -5.83 1.25 -18.59
N ARG A 236 -7.05 0.74 -18.43
CA ARG A 236 -8.27 1.57 -18.45
C ARG A 236 -8.32 2.52 -17.26
N THR A 237 -7.93 2.06 -16.08
CA THR A 237 -7.90 2.88 -14.85
C THR A 237 -6.85 4.00 -14.96
N VAL A 238 -5.64 3.68 -15.44
CA VAL A 238 -4.58 4.69 -15.67
C VAL A 238 -5.03 5.71 -16.71
N ALA A 239 -5.58 5.26 -17.85
CA ALA A 239 -6.10 6.16 -18.88
C ALA A 239 -7.18 7.09 -18.31
N LYS A 240 -8.05 6.57 -17.45
CA LYS A 240 -9.05 7.39 -16.76
C LYS A 240 -8.44 8.43 -15.84
N LEU A 241 -7.49 8.05 -14.97
CA LEU A 241 -6.81 8.99 -14.08
C LEU A 241 -6.12 10.11 -14.87
N VAL A 242 -5.41 9.75 -15.95
CA VAL A 242 -4.75 10.73 -16.82
C VAL A 242 -5.76 11.67 -17.48
N SER A 243 -6.82 11.13 -18.07
CA SER A 243 -7.79 11.93 -18.83
C SER A 243 -8.69 12.84 -17.99
N ALA A 244 -8.90 12.51 -16.70
CA ALA A 244 -9.91 13.17 -15.87
C ALA A 244 -9.38 13.80 -14.59
N TYR A 245 -8.17 13.42 -14.13
CA TYR A 245 -7.64 13.85 -12.83
C TYR A 245 -6.20 14.39 -12.88
N LEU A 246 -5.48 14.19 -13.98
CA LEU A 246 -4.15 14.75 -14.18
C LEU A 246 -4.25 16.14 -14.82
N THR A 247 -3.65 17.14 -14.21
CA THR A 247 -3.71 18.51 -14.72
C THR A 247 -2.91 18.68 -16.02
N PRO A 248 -3.34 19.57 -16.93
CA PRO A 248 -4.59 20.35 -16.86
C PRO A 248 -5.83 19.50 -17.19
N ILE A 249 -6.88 19.59 -16.38
CA ILE A 249 -8.11 18.79 -16.56
C ILE A 249 -9.10 19.47 -17.50
N VAL A 250 -9.08 20.81 -17.54
CA VAL A 250 -9.85 21.64 -18.46
C VAL A 250 -8.94 22.69 -19.09
N PRO A 251 -9.30 23.29 -20.25
CA PRO A 251 -8.44 24.28 -20.91
C PRO A 251 -8.11 25.51 -20.06
N SER A 252 -8.93 25.84 -19.06
CA SER A 252 -8.73 26.96 -18.13
C SER A 252 -8.02 26.55 -16.83
N ASP A 253 -7.52 25.32 -16.73
CA ASP A 253 -6.82 24.84 -15.54
C ASP A 253 -5.39 25.42 -15.51
N GLU A 254 -5.17 26.40 -14.64
CA GLU A 254 -3.88 27.11 -14.49
C GLU A 254 -2.86 26.37 -13.60
N ARG A 255 -3.24 25.21 -13.03
CA ARG A 255 -2.34 24.42 -12.18
C ARG A 255 -1.19 23.83 -13.02
N PRO A 256 -0.01 23.60 -12.41
CA PRO A 256 1.10 22.91 -13.08
C PRO A 256 0.66 21.61 -13.75
N PRO A 257 1.09 21.30 -14.99
CA PRO A 257 0.80 20.04 -15.64
C PRO A 257 1.36 18.84 -14.87
N GLY A 258 0.61 17.74 -14.82
CA GLY A 258 1.03 16.48 -14.22
C GLY A 258 0.69 16.31 -12.74
N MET A 259 -0.07 17.22 -12.13
CA MET A 259 -0.57 17.04 -10.76
C MET A 259 -1.77 16.08 -10.75
N LEU A 260 -1.71 15.04 -9.92
CA LEU A 260 -2.85 14.12 -9.75
C LEU A 260 -3.80 14.67 -8.68
N THR A 261 -4.96 15.15 -9.11
CA THR A 261 -5.99 15.76 -8.24
C THR A 261 -7.02 14.72 -7.75
N GLY A 262 -8.02 15.13 -6.96
CA GLY A 262 -9.09 14.25 -6.52
C GLY A 262 -8.70 13.21 -5.46
N GLY A 263 -7.52 13.36 -4.85
CA GLY A 263 -7.09 12.54 -3.72
C GLY A 263 -7.83 12.93 -2.45
N CYS A 264 -8.11 11.94 -1.60
CA CYS A 264 -8.71 12.17 -0.29
C CYS A 264 -7.92 11.40 0.76
N PHE A 265 -7.27 12.11 1.69
CA PHE A 265 -6.51 11.46 2.76
C PHE A 265 -7.46 10.80 3.78
N THR A 266 -8.46 11.54 4.25
CA THR A 266 -9.62 11.03 5.01
C THR A 266 -10.76 12.05 5.02
N ARG A 267 -12.02 11.59 5.13
CA ARG A 267 -13.19 12.42 5.54
C ARG A 267 -13.75 12.02 6.90
N LYS A 268 -13.01 11.25 7.70
CA LYS A 268 -13.46 10.81 9.01
C LYS A 268 -13.71 12.03 9.89
N ALA A 269 -14.86 12.07 10.57
CA ALA A 269 -15.29 13.22 11.36
C ALA A 269 -14.34 13.62 12.50
N LEU A 270 -13.51 12.68 12.98
CA LEU A 270 -12.55 12.86 14.07
C LEU A 270 -11.09 12.93 13.59
N ALA A 271 -10.85 13.27 12.33
CA ALA A 271 -9.51 13.47 11.79
C ALA A 271 -8.83 14.71 12.39
N ARG A 272 -7.49 14.73 12.42
CA ARG A 272 -6.73 15.96 12.73
C ARG A 272 -6.92 16.95 11.60
N ASP A 273 -6.80 18.24 11.88
CA ASP A 273 -6.87 19.29 10.85
C ASP A 273 -5.86 19.05 9.72
N ILE A 274 -4.62 18.67 10.06
CA ILE A 274 -3.57 18.36 9.08
C ILE A 274 -3.87 17.11 8.23
N ASP A 275 -4.74 16.21 8.71
CA ASP A 275 -5.15 15.01 7.97
C ASP A 275 -6.42 15.25 7.14
N THR A 276 -7.10 16.39 7.32
CA THR A 276 -8.35 16.70 6.62
C THR A 276 -8.04 17.26 5.23
N ALA A 277 -7.46 16.43 4.38
CA ALA A 277 -7.12 16.74 2.99
C ALA A 277 -8.06 16.00 2.03
N HIS A 278 -8.83 16.75 1.24
CA HIS A 278 -9.75 16.24 0.25
C HIS A 278 -9.66 17.06 -1.03
N ASP A 279 -9.86 16.41 -2.18
CA ASP A 279 -9.58 17.00 -3.51
C ASP A 279 -8.17 17.59 -3.60
N ALA A 280 -7.20 16.84 -3.06
CA ALA A 280 -5.81 17.24 -2.97
C ALA A 280 -4.92 16.33 -3.81
N GLU A 281 -3.74 16.83 -4.17
CA GLU A 281 -2.66 15.96 -4.62
C GLU A 281 -2.04 15.24 -3.42
N LEU A 282 -1.94 13.92 -3.53
CA LEU A 282 -1.31 13.07 -2.52
C LEU A 282 -0.06 12.44 -3.15
N ILE A 283 1.10 12.69 -2.56
CA ILE A 283 2.39 12.31 -3.15
C ILE A 283 2.49 10.82 -3.50
N PHE A 284 1.90 9.95 -2.68
CA PHE A 284 1.86 8.51 -2.96
C PHE A 284 0.94 8.18 -4.15
N GLY A 285 -0.15 8.92 -4.34
CA GLY A 285 -0.99 8.80 -5.54
C GLY A 285 -0.23 9.16 -6.81
N SER A 286 0.45 10.31 -6.80
CA SER A 286 1.29 10.76 -7.93
C SER A 286 2.42 9.77 -8.21
N TYR A 287 3.06 9.22 -7.17
CA TYR A 287 4.08 8.18 -7.29
C TYR A 287 3.57 6.92 -7.99
N PHE A 288 2.45 6.32 -7.54
CA PHE A 288 1.95 5.09 -8.13
C PHE A 288 1.35 5.29 -9.52
N LEU A 289 0.81 6.48 -9.83
CA LEU A 289 0.42 6.81 -11.20
C LEU A 289 1.67 6.92 -12.11
N PHE A 290 2.71 7.62 -11.65
CA PHE A 290 3.97 7.72 -12.38
C PHE A 290 4.58 6.35 -12.64
N GLU A 291 4.61 5.49 -11.62
CA GLU A 291 5.10 4.12 -11.74
C GLU A 291 4.31 3.31 -12.77
N ALA A 292 2.98 3.35 -12.72
CA ALA A 292 2.13 2.66 -13.69
C ALA A 292 2.36 3.16 -15.12
N LEU A 293 2.50 4.48 -15.30
CA LEU A 293 2.82 5.08 -16.61
C LEU A 293 4.22 4.67 -17.10
N ALA A 294 5.22 4.66 -16.22
CA ALA A 294 6.58 4.26 -16.56
C ALA A 294 6.61 2.79 -17.01
N ILE A 295 5.83 1.92 -16.38
CA ILE A 295 5.69 0.51 -16.79
C ILE A 295 5.00 0.41 -18.15
N LEU A 296 3.84 1.07 -18.31
CA LEU A 296 3.01 0.96 -19.52
C LEU A 296 3.70 1.56 -20.76
N THR A 297 4.55 2.57 -20.57
CA THR A 297 5.34 3.20 -21.64
C THR A 297 6.68 2.53 -21.89
N GLY A 298 7.03 1.50 -21.10
CA GLY A 298 8.30 0.77 -21.22
C GLY A 298 9.53 1.52 -20.71
N LEU A 299 9.34 2.61 -19.96
CA LEU A 299 10.42 3.35 -19.29
C LEU A 299 11.09 2.49 -18.20
N VAL A 300 10.29 1.69 -17.49
CA VAL A 300 10.77 0.70 -16.52
C VAL A 300 10.19 -0.67 -16.82
N THR A 301 10.99 -1.71 -16.62
CA THR A 301 10.52 -3.10 -16.76
C THR A 301 9.89 -3.56 -15.44
N MET A 302 8.80 -4.31 -15.53
CA MET A 302 8.16 -4.92 -14.36
C MET A 302 9.14 -5.84 -13.63
N GLY A 303 9.30 -5.66 -12.32
CA GLY A 303 10.31 -6.34 -11.52
C GLY A 303 10.17 -6.05 -10.03
N ARG A 304 11.22 -5.57 -9.34
CA ARG A 304 11.09 -5.05 -7.97
C ARG A 304 10.61 -3.60 -7.91
N ILE A 305 10.14 -3.08 -9.03
CA ILE A 305 9.49 -1.79 -9.16
C ILE A 305 8.02 -2.12 -9.16
#